data_AF-A0A9W6WDR8-F1
#
_entry.id   AF-A0A9W6WDR8-F1
#
_cell.length_a   1.000
_cell.length_b   1.000
_cell.length_c   1.000
_cell.angle_alpha   90.00
_cell.angle_beta   90.00
_cell.angle_gamma   90.00
#
_symmetry.space_group_name_H-M   'P 1'
#
loop_
_entity.id
_entity.type
_entity.pdbx_description
1 polymer ?
#
loop_
_entity_poly.entity_id
_entity_poly.type
_entity_poly.pdbx_seq_one_letter_code
_entity_poly.pdbx_strand_id
1 'polypeptide(L)'
;MSKEADLSIKENPIVEKIFEDLANCELEMEKADKEVEIYRIKKTKPVYEKRRELFLGLPNLWYIVLAQHEDFQEYIQNEDTKYLEFITEIYVNWMDQKDSGENVAEDPRCYSITFQFKSPNGEIEEQKVTKYFKHIVDPETGEETLVSEKVDVKWPTEFDDINPNLIKLRAKENEGKMSTDEKKKYRTGMKSFFAFFDWTGKKPGKEYRNGEELATLIAEDVYPFATKYYTEAMTSMDDEDDDESSDELDLSADDDDEDEDDKEIQEPQKKRLKV
;
A
#
# COMPACT_ATOMS: atom_id res chain seq x y z
N MET A 1 30.82 46.12 4.25
CA MET A 1 30.75 45.38 5.52
C MET A 1 29.72 44.28 5.35
N SER A 2 30.00 43.08 5.84
CA SER A 2 29.20 41.84 5.77
C SER A 2 29.76 40.78 4.80
N LYS A 3 30.87 40.16 5.22
CA LYS A 3 31.39 38.89 4.68
C LYS A 3 32.12 38.04 5.73
N GLU A 4 31.97 38.35 7.03
CA GLU A 4 32.71 37.67 8.11
C GLU A 4 31.84 36.78 9.01
N ALA A 5 30.53 36.69 8.79
CA ALA A 5 29.66 35.88 9.65
C ALA A 5 29.63 34.38 9.29
N ASP A 6 30.24 33.95 8.17
CA ASP A 6 29.89 32.67 7.55
C ASP A 6 31.02 31.63 7.49
N LEU A 7 32.16 31.88 8.15
CA LEU A 7 33.30 30.93 8.20
C LEU A 7 33.70 30.47 9.62
N SER A 8 33.08 31.01 10.67
CA SER A 8 33.42 30.70 12.07
C SER A 8 32.83 29.38 12.60
N ILE A 9 31.80 28.84 11.93
CA ILE A 9 31.12 27.61 12.36
C ILE A 9 31.98 26.36 12.12
N LYS A 10 32.88 26.40 11.13
CA LYS A 10 33.67 25.22 10.70
C LYS A 10 34.88 24.88 11.58
N GLU A 11 35.24 25.71 12.55
CA GLU A 11 36.42 25.50 13.43
C GLU A 11 36.10 25.71 14.92
N ASN A 12 34.83 25.51 15.33
CA ASN A 12 34.45 25.53 16.73
C ASN A 12 34.25 24.08 17.23
N PRO A 13 35.16 23.54 18.08
CA PRO A 13 35.05 22.18 18.60
C PRO A 13 33.73 21.89 19.33
N ILE A 14 33.08 22.92 19.88
CA ILE A 14 31.77 22.80 20.52
C ILE A 14 30.69 22.52 19.47
N VAL A 15 30.76 23.21 18.32
CA VAL A 15 29.80 23.06 17.22
C VAL A 15 29.99 21.71 16.53
N GLU A 16 31.23 21.28 16.31
CA GLU A 16 31.54 19.95 15.75
C GLU A 16 30.96 18.84 16.64
N LYS A 17 31.17 18.93 17.95
CA LYS A 17 30.58 18.00 18.91
C LYS A 17 29.04 18.01 18.88
N ILE A 18 28.41 19.18 18.78
CA ILE A 18 26.95 19.28 18.68
C ILE A 18 26.44 18.57 17.42
N PHE A 19 27.12 18.73 16.28
CA PHE A 19 26.73 18.03 15.06
C PHE A 19 26.91 16.52 15.15
N GLU A 20 27.96 16.05 15.81
CA GLU A 20 28.15 14.62 16.11
C GLU A 20 27.03 14.08 17.02
N ASP A 21 26.70 14.81 18.08
CA ASP A 21 25.61 14.44 19.00
C ASP A 21 24.24 14.42 18.27
N LEU A 22 23.98 15.40 17.40
CA LEU A 22 22.76 15.41 16.57
C LEU A 22 22.71 14.24 15.58
N ALA A 23 23.83 13.90 14.93
CA ALA A 23 23.89 12.75 14.04
C ALA A 23 23.62 11.43 14.79
N ASN A 24 24.11 11.31 16.04
CA ASN A 24 23.79 10.17 16.89
C ASN A 24 22.30 10.11 17.27
N CYS A 25 21.66 11.26 17.54
CA CYS A 25 20.21 11.31 17.76
C CYS A 25 19.43 10.80 16.55
N GLU A 26 19.81 11.17 15.32
CA GLU A 26 19.14 10.68 14.10
C GLU A 26 19.27 9.15 13.95
N LEU A 27 20.45 8.59 14.26
CA LEU A 27 20.64 7.13 14.27
C LEU A 27 19.80 6.42 15.34
N GLU A 28 19.64 7.04 16.52
CA GLU A 28 18.76 6.50 17.57
C GLU A 28 17.29 6.55 17.17
N MET A 29 16.85 7.61 16.49
CA MET A 29 15.50 7.75 15.93
C MET A 29 15.22 6.69 14.86
N GLU A 30 16.11 6.52 13.89
CA GLU A 30 15.96 5.49 12.84
C GLU A 30 15.80 4.09 13.43
N LYS A 31 16.60 3.79 14.47
CA LYS A 31 16.50 2.52 15.19
C LYS A 31 15.16 2.38 15.92
N ALA A 32 14.69 3.43 16.59
CA ALA A 32 13.42 3.43 17.31
C ALA A 32 12.24 3.20 16.34
N ASP A 33 12.21 3.88 15.21
CA ASP A 33 11.17 3.74 14.17
C ASP A 33 11.16 2.31 13.60
N LYS A 34 12.34 1.74 13.33
CA LYS A 34 12.48 0.35 12.90
C LYS A 34 11.92 -0.65 13.93
N GLU A 35 12.19 -0.42 15.22
CA GLU A 35 11.66 -1.27 16.30
C GLU A 35 10.14 -1.16 16.44
N VAL A 36 9.58 0.04 16.31
CA VAL A 36 8.12 0.28 16.29
C VAL A 36 7.47 -0.45 15.13
N GLU A 37 8.05 -0.37 13.94
CA GLU A 37 7.53 -1.03 12.75
C GLU A 37 7.52 -2.56 12.90
N ILE A 38 8.63 -3.14 13.35
CA ILE A 38 8.72 -4.58 13.63
C ILE A 38 7.67 -5.00 14.68
N TYR A 39 7.48 -4.20 15.72
CA TYR A 39 6.47 -4.47 16.74
C TYR A 39 5.06 -4.42 16.16
N ARG A 40 4.74 -3.42 15.34
CA ARG A 40 3.48 -3.27 14.63
C ARG A 40 3.18 -4.51 13.80
N ILE A 41 4.10 -4.91 12.91
CA ILE A 41 3.96 -6.10 12.04
C ILE A 41 3.67 -7.34 12.87
N LYS A 42 4.44 -7.56 13.94
CA LYS A 42 4.27 -8.73 14.83
C LYS A 42 2.90 -8.75 15.51
N LYS A 43 2.36 -7.59 15.86
CA LYS A 43 1.05 -7.47 16.52
C LYS A 43 -0.11 -7.57 15.55
N THR A 44 0.02 -7.03 14.34
CA THR A 44 -1.04 -6.99 13.34
C THR A 44 -1.14 -8.27 12.51
N LYS A 45 -0.03 -8.98 12.26
CA LYS A 45 -0.02 -10.25 11.49
C LYS A 45 -1.09 -11.26 11.91
N PRO A 46 -1.20 -11.69 13.19
CA PRO A 46 -2.25 -12.63 13.60
C PRO A 46 -3.68 -12.07 13.48
N VAL A 47 -3.84 -10.74 13.58
CA VAL A 47 -5.14 -10.08 13.37
C VAL A 47 -5.54 -10.13 11.90
N TYR A 48 -4.60 -9.85 11.00
CA TYR A 48 -4.81 -9.94 9.56
C TYR A 48 -5.06 -11.38 9.09
N GLU A 49 -4.37 -12.37 9.66
CA GLU A 49 -4.62 -13.78 9.39
C GLU A 49 -6.03 -14.20 9.80
N LYS A 50 -6.47 -13.82 11.00
CA LYS A 50 -7.86 -14.06 11.45
C LYS A 50 -8.87 -13.35 10.54
N ARG A 51 -8.61 -12.09 10.17
CA ARG A 51 -9.49 -11.32 9.26
C ARG A 51 -9.60 -11.98 7.89
N ARG A 52 -8.47 -12.47 7.37
CA ARG A 52 -8.40 -13.18 6.09
C ARG A 52 -9.27 -14.44 6.08
N GLU A 53 -9.28 -15.22 7.16
CA GLU A 53 -10.16 -16.38 7.27
C GLU A 53 -11.65 -16.01 7.22
N LEU A 54 -12.02 -14.90 7.87
CA LEU A 54 -13.40 -14.40 7.83
C LEU A 54 -13.80 -13.91 6.43
N PHE A 55 -12.89 -13.29 5.69
CA PHE A 55 -13.15 -12.81 4.33
C PHE A 55 -13.51 -13.93 3.36
N LEU A 56 -13.08 -15.17 3.60
CA LEU A 56 -13.49 -16.33 2.78
C LEU A 56 -15.00 -16.61 2.82
N GLY A 57 -15.68 -16.14 3.87
CA GLY A 57 -17.13 -16.27 4.02
C GLY A 57 -17.94 -15.18 3.30
N LEU A 58 -17.29 -14.16 2.73
CA LEU A 58 -17.93 -13.01 2.10
C LEU A 58 -17.78 -13.09 0.57
N PRO A 59 -18.85 -13.43 -0.17
CA PRO A 59 -18.81 -13.48 -1.63
C PRO A 59 -18.43 -12.13 -2.23
N ASN A 60 -17.60 -12.15 -3.27
CA ASN A 60 -17.20 -10.96 -4.03
C ASN A 60 -16.59 -9.82 -3.20
N LEU A 61 -16.08 -10.11 -1.99
CA LEU A 61 -15.54 -9.08 -1.09
C LEU A 61 -14.52 -8.18 -1.79
N TRP A 62 -13.48 -8.76 -2.41
CA TRP A 62 -12.43 -7.97 -3.03
C TRP A 62 -12.93 -7.18 -4.23
N TYR A 63 -13.86 -7.73 -5.02
CA TYR A 63 -14.48 -6.98 -6.11
C TYR A 63 -15.19 -5.73 -5.59
N ILE A 64 -16.01 -5.89 -4.55
CA ILE A 64 -16.75 -4.78 -3.92
C ILE A 64 -15.78 -3.75 -3.34
N VAL A 65 -14.77 -4.19 -2.58
CA VAL A 65 -13.75 -3.31 -2.00
C VAL A 65 -13.02 -2.51 -3.07
N LEU A 66 -12.58 -3.17 -4.14
CA LEU A 66 -11.86 -2.51 -5.23
C LEU A 66 -12.75 -1.55 -6.01
N ALA A 67 -14.03 -1.87 -6.20
CA ALA A 67 -14.99 -1.01 -6.87
C ALA A 67 -15.35 0.23 -6.04
N GLN A 68 -15.47 0.09 -4.72
CA GLN A 68 -15.74 1.19 -3.79
C GLN A 68 -14.56 2.16 -3.67
N HIS A 69 -13.33 1.68 -3.86
CA HIS A 69 -12.14 2.49 -3.72
C HIS A 69 -11.92 3.39 -4.95
N GLU A 70 -12.17 4.69 -4.83
CA GLU A 70 -12.12 5.66 -5.94
C GLU A 70 -10.74 5.70 -6.62
N ASP A 71 -9.65 5.86 -5.85
CA ASP A 71 -8.31 5.98 -6.44
C ASP A 71 -7.87 4.70 -7.16
N PHE A 72 -8.34 3.52 -6.72
CA PHE A 72 -7.99 2.25 -7.37
C PHE A 72 -8.43 2.23 -8.85
N GLN A 73 -9.53 2.94 -9.17
CA GLN A 73 -10.04 3.03 -10.54
C GLN A 73 -9.06 3.71 -11.51
N GLU A 74 -8.13 4.54 -11.03
CA GLU A 74 -7.12 5.19 -11.86
C GLU A 74 -6.06 4.22 -12.40
N TYR A 75 -5.95 3.03 -11.80
CA TYR A 75 -4.91 2.04 -12.09
C TYR A 75 -5.39 0.90 -13.00
N ILE A 76 -6.68 0.84 -13.32
CA ILE A 76 -7.23 -0.23 -14.15
C ILE A 76 -7.81 0.33 -15.46
N GLN A 77 -8.05 -0.55 -16.42
CA GLN A 77 -8.89 -0.25 -17.58
C GLN A 77 -10.28 -0.86 -17.40
N ASN A 78 -11.28 -0.33 -18.09
CA ASN A 78 -12.66 -0.86 -18.02
C ASN A 78 -12.73 -2.35 -18.36
N GLU A 79 -11.88 -2.82 -19.27
CA GLU A 79 -11.81 -4.22 -19.64
C GLU A 79 -11.24 -5.11 -18.53
N ASP A 80 -10.45 -4.56 -17.59
CA ASP A 80 -9.89 -5.29 -16.45
C ASP A 80 -10.98 -5.61 -15.40
N THR A 81 -11.98 -4.73 -15.25
CA THR A 81 -12.99 -4.77 -14.18
C THR A 81 -13.67 -6.12 -14.06
N LYS A 82 -14.01 -6.77 -15.19
CA LYS A 82 -14.66 -8.09 -15.17
C LYS A 82 -13.78 -9.20 -14.61
N TYR A 83 -12.45 -9.05 -14.62
CA TYR A 83 -11.54 -10.05 -14.06
C TYR A 83 -11.23 -9.80 -12.60
N LEU A 84 -11.50 -8.59 -12.10
CA LEU A 84 -11.39 -8.29 -10.67
C LEU A 84 -12.45 -9.03 -9.85
N GLU A 85 -13.61 -9.35 -10.45
CA GLU A 85 -14.63 -10.21 -9.85
C GLU A 85 -14.09 -11.59 -9.45
N PHE A 86 -13.10 -12.10 -10.18
CA PHE A 86 -12.48 -13.39 -9.93
C PHE A 86 -11.34 -13.35 -8.90
N ILE A 87 -11.05 -12.19 -8.30
CA ILE A 87 -10.10 -12.07 -7.20
C ILE A 87 -10.78 -12.55 -5.90
N THR A 88 -10.40 -13.75 -5.48
CA THR A 88 -10.90 -14.35 -4.23
C THR A 88 -10.04 -14.00 -3.02
N GLU A 89 -8.81 -13.52 -3.25
CA GLU A 89 -7.90 -13.16 -2.18
C GLU A 89 -6.94 -12.06 -2.63
N ILE A 90 -6.82 -11.02 -1.79
CA ILE A 90 -5.67 -10.13 -1.73
C ILE A 90 -5.07 -10.29 -0.33
N TYR A 91 -3.79 -10.63 -0.26
CA TYR A 91 -3.09 -10.80 1.01
C TYR A 91 -1.77 -10.03 1.00
N VAL A 92 -1.66 -9.02 1.86
CA VAL A 92 -0.42 -8.29 2.09
C VAL A 92 0.30 -8.90 3.28
N ASN A 93 1.52 -9.39 3.04
CA ASN A 93 2.42 -9.90 4.07
C ASN A 93 3.61 -8.96 4.21
N TRP A 94 3.60 -8.12 5.23
CA TRP A 94 4.79 -7.41 5.69
C TRP A 94 5.75 -8.43 6.28
N MET A 95 6.96 -8.47 5.74
CA MET A 95 7.91 -9.54 6.05
C MET A 95 8.44 -9.33 7.47
N ASP A 96 8.38 -10.39 8.28
CA ASP A 96 9.07 -10.40 9.55
C ASP A 96 10.48 -11.00 9.40
N GLN A 97 11.40 -10.67 10.31
CA GLN A 97 12.76 -11.21 10.30
C GLN A 97 12.83 -12.74 10.54
N LYS A 98 11.70 -13.40 10.82
CA LYS A 98 11.59 -14.84 11.10
C LYS A 98 10.95 -15.65 9.98
N ASP A 99 10.45 -15.01 8.92
CA ASP A 99 10.03 -15.64 7.67
C ASP A 99 11.30 -16.23 7.01
N SER A 100 11.72 -17.38 7.53
CA SER A 100 13.02 -18.01 7.36
C SER A 100 13.12 -18.66 5.97
N GLY A 101 13.75 -17.97 5.01
CA GLY A 101 14.02 -18.44 3.64
C GLY A 101 14.99 -17.51 2.90
N GLU A 102 15.09 -17.61 1.57
CA GLU A 102 15.92 -16.70 0.72
C GLU A 102 15.47 -15.22 0.76
N ASN A 103 14.34 -14.92 1.41
CA ASN A 103 13.74 -13.59 1.54
C ASN A 103 13.66 -13.13 3.00
N VAL A 104 14.80 -13.07 3.71
CA VAL A 104 14.88 -12.32 4.97
C VAL A 104 14.97 -10.83 4.63
N ALA A 105 13.92 -10.08 4.89
CA ALA A 105 13.96 -8.64 4.71
C ALA A 105 14.75 -7.97 5.85
N GLU A 106 15.89 -7.37 5.54
CA GLU A 106 16.63 -6.50 6.49
C GLU A 106 15.84 -5.23 6.84
N ASP A 107 14.94 -4.81 5.94
CA ASP A 107 14.07 -3.64 6.04
C ASP A 107 12.62 -4.10 6.33
N PRO A 108 12.02 -3.72 7.48
CA PRO A 108 10.66 -4.13 7.82
C PRO A 108 9.58 -3.53 6.91
N ARG A 109 9.93 -2.55 6.06
CA ARG A 109 9.03 -2.00 5.04
C ARG A 109 8.90 -2.92 3.82
N CYS A 110 9.66 -4.02 3.75
CA CYS A 110 9.46 -5.01 2.69
C CYS A 110 8.14 -5.76 2.91
N TYR A 111 7.38 -5.91 1.83
CA TYR A 111 6.13 -6.65 1.86
C TYR A 111 5.92 -7.42 0.56
N SER A 112 4.99 -8.36 0.59
CA SER A 112 4.52 -9.04 -0.60
C SER A 112 3.02 -8.92 -0.70
N ILE A 113 2.52 -8.82 -1.93
CA ILE A 113 1.10 -8.83 -2.24
C ILE A 113 0.81 -10.12 -2.99
N THR A 114 -0.13 -10.91 -2.46
CA THR A 114 -0.59 -12.15 -3.06
C THR A 114 -2.02 -11.99 -3.58
N PHE A 115 -2.22 -12.34 -4.84
CA PHE A 115 -3.53 -12.40 -5.49
C PHE A 115 -3.91 -13.84 -5.77
N GLN A 116 -5.15 -14.24 -5.44
CA GLN A 116 -5.72 -15.51 -5.86
C GLN A 116 -6.88 -15.26 -6.83
N PHE A 117 -6.73 -15.75 -8.05
CA PHE A 117 -7.79 -15.75 -9.04
C PHE A 117 -8.48 -17.11 -9.06
N LYS A 118 -9.82 -17.12 -9.05
CA LYS A 118 -10.65 -18.30 -9.28
C LYS A 118 -11.89 -17.90 -10.06
N SER A 119 -12.19 -18.64 -11.13
CA SER A 119 -13.34 -18.40 -11.98
C SER A 119 -14.14 -19.69 -12.18
N PRO A 120 -15.48 -19.63 -12.20
CA PRO A 120 -16.31 -20.83 -12.28
C PRO A 120 -16.30 -21.47 -13.68
N ASN A 121 -16.14 -20.68 -14.76
CA ASN A 121 -16.26 -21.16 -16.13
C ASN A 121 -14.95 -21.03 -16.93
N GLY A 122 -13.83 -20.70 -16.28
CA GLY A 122 -12.53 -20.54 -16.94
C GLY A 122 -12.36 -19.21 -17.65
N GLU A 123 -13.07 -18.17 -17.22
CA GLU A 123 -12.91 -16.78 -17.69
C GLU A 123 -11.46 -16.29 -17.48
N ILE A 124 -10.83 -16.73 -16.40
CA ILE A 124 -9.40 -16.60 -16.14
C ILE A 124 -8.86 -17.90 -15.52
N GLU A 125 -7.66 -18.30 -15.91
CA GLU A 125 -6.98 -19.47 -15.34
C GLU A 125 -6.82 -19.30 -13.82
N GLU A 126 -7.23 -20.33 -13.06
CA GLU A 126 -7.05 -20.34 -11.62
C GLU A 126 -5.55 -20.29 -11.29
N GLN A 127 -5.15 -19.28 -10.52
CA GLN A 127 -3.74 -19.05 -10.24
C GLN A 127 -3.56 -18.22 -8.97
N LYS A 128 -2.42 -18.43 -8.33
CA LYS A 128 -1.96 -17.66 -7.17
C LYS A 128 -0.66 -16.96 -7.52
N VAL A 129 -0.64 -15.64 -7.45
CA VAL A 129 0.53 -14.83 -7.85
C VAL A 129 0.95 -13.97 -6.68
N THR A 130 2.20 -14.11 -6.25
CA THR A 130 2.78 -13.32 -5.15
C THR A 130 3.89 -12.45 -5.70
N LYS A 131 3.77 -11.13 -5.51
CA LYS A 131 4.74 -10.12 -5.93
C LYS A 131 5.42 -9.50 -4.71
N TYR A 132 6.73 -9.31 -4.78
CA TYR A 132 7.58 -8.87 -3.67
C TYR A 132 8.06 -7.44 -3.90
N PHE A 133 7.96 -6.61 -2.87
CA PHE A 133 8.28 -5.18 -2.90
C PHE A 133 9.29 -4.85 -1.81
N LYS A 134 10.23 -3.99 -2.15
CA LYS A 134 11.23 -3.44 -1.23
C LYS A 134 11.60 -2.03 -1.63
N HIS A 135 11.95 -1.22 -0.66
CA HIS A 135 12.55 0.07 -0.92
C HIS A 135 14.04 -0.08 -1.24
N ILE A 136 14.53 0.73 -2.17
CA ILE A 136 15.95 0.94 -2.40
C ILE A 136 16.25 2.42 -2.29
N VAL A 137 17.38 2.73 -1.67
CA VAL A 137 17.90 4.10 -1.59
C VAL A 137 19.00 4.24 -2.62
N ASP A 138 18.87 5.22 -3.50
CA ASP A 138 19.93 5.58 -4.43
C ASP A 138 21.14 6.13 -3.65
N PRO A 139 22.34 5.53 -3.78
CA PRO A 139 23.50 5.95 -2.99
C PRO A 139 24.07 7.32 -3.43
N GLU A 140 23.75 7.80 -4.63
CA GLU A 140 24.20 9.09 -5.14
C GLU A 140 23.24 10.22 -4.77
N THR A 141 21.93 9.99 -4.89
CA THR A 141 20.91 11.03 -4.66
C THR A 141 20.28 10.97 -3.28
N GLY A 142 20.34 9.83 -2.60
CA GLY A 142 19.59 9.55 -1.38
C GLY A 142 18.09 9.35 -1.61
N GLU A 143 17.63 9.29 -2.86
CA GLU A 143 16.22 9.10 -3.20
C GLU A 143 15.80 7.66 -2.90
N GLU A 144 14.70 7.52 -2.18
CA GLU A 144 14.09 6.23 -1.88
C GLU A 144 13.02 5.90 -2.93
N THR A 145 13.07 4.70 -3.49
CA THR A 145 12.11 4.22 -4.49
C THR A 145 11.65 2.80 -4.19
N LEU A 146 10.38 2.50 -4.46
CA LEU A 146 9.87 1.13 -4.38
C LEU A 146 10.28 0.35 -5.64
N VAL A 147 10.80 -0.87 -5.44
CA VAL A 147 11.11 -1.78 -6.54
C VAL A 147 10.55 -3.16 -6.31
N SER A 148 10.35 -3.89 -7.42
CA SER A 148 9.83 -5.25 -7.44
C SER A 148 10.56 -6.10 -8.49
N GLU A 149 10.30 -7.40 -8.46
CA GLU A 149 10.62 -8.32 -9.56
C GLU A 149 9.39 -8.66 -10.39
N LYS A 150 9.63 -9.11 -11.63
CA LYS A 150 8.59 -9.62 -12.52
C LYS A 150 8.07 -10.95 -11.98
N VAL A 151 6.76 -11.13 -12.02
CA VAL A 151 6.13 -12.39 -11.64
C VAL A 151 5.23 -12.86 -12.78
N ASP A 152 5.27 -14.16 -13.05
CA ASP A 152 4.46 -14.74 -14.11
C ASP A 152 2.99 -14.78 -13.68
N VAL A 153 2.14 -14.16 -14.48
CA VAL A 153 0.68 -14.20 -14.38
C VAL A 153 0.12 -14.66 -15.71
N LYS A 154 -0.88 -15.54 -15.67
CA LYS A 154 -1.65 -15.94 -16.84
C LYS A 154 -2.71 -14.88 -17.10
N TRP A 155 -2.51 -14.12 -18.16
CA TRP A 155 -3.47 -13.12 -18.61
C TRP A 155 -4.73 -13.84 -19.11
N PRO A 156 -5.91 -13.20 -19.03
CA PRO A 156 -7.09 -13.67 -19.72
C PRO A 156 -6.84 -13.83 -21.22
N THR A 157 -7.37 -14.89 -21.81
CA THR A 157 -7.18 -15.20 -23.25
C THR A 157 -7.72 -14.10 -24.15
N GLU A 158 -8.79 -13.40 -23.73
CA GLU A 158 -9.31 -12.24 -24.46
C GLU A 158 -8.30 -11.09 -24.55
N PHE A 159 -7.28 -11.06 -23.69
CA PHE A 159 -6.22 -10.06 -23.71
C PHE A 159 -4.99 -10.49 -24.52
N ASP A 160 -4.99 -11.64 -25.18
CA ASP A 160 -3.83 -12.14 -25.95
C ASP A 160 -3.35 -11.17 -27.04
N ASP A 161 -4.29 -10.40 -27.58
CA ASP A 161 -4.06 -9.40 -28.61
C ASP A 161 -3.32 -8.16 -28.06
N ILE A 162 -3.55 -7.81 -26.80
CA ILE A 162 -2.93 -6.66 -26.12
C ILE A 162 -1.78 -7.07 -25.20
N ASN A 163 -1.63 -8.36 -24.88
CA ASN A 163 -0.61 -8.87 -23.97
C ASN A 163 0.81 -8.47 -24.45
N PRO A 164 1.53 -7.62 -23.68
CA PRO A 164 2.85 -7.12 -24.06
C PRO A 164 3.89 -8.22 -24.35
N ASN A 165 3.82 -9.34 -23.64
CA ASN A 165 4.77 -10.44 -23.79
C ASN A 165 4.50 -11.25 -25.06
N LEU A 166 3.23 -11.52 -25.38
CA LEU A 166 2.86 -12.18 -26.63
C LEU A 166 3.15 -11.31 -27.85
N ILE A 167 2.90 -10.00 -27.78
CA ILE A 167 3.27 -9.06 -28.85
C ILE A 167 4.79 -9.04 -29.06
N LYS A 168 5.58 -8.99 -27.98
CA LYS A 168 7.06 -9.05 -28.08
C LYS A 168 7.54 -10.36 -28.69
N LEU A 169 6.87 -11.48 -28.38
CA LEU A 169 7.21 -12.79 -28.95
C LEU A 169 6.95 -12.80 -30.47
N ARG A 170 5.75 -12.39 -30.91
CA ARG A 170 5.41 -12.27 -32.34
C ARG A 170 6.35 -11.32 -33.09
N ALA A 171 6.72 -10.20 -32.47
CA ALA A 171 7.67 -9.26 -33.06
C ALA A 171 9.07 -9.88 -33.22
N LYS A 172 9.54 -10.70 -32.26
CA LYS A 172 10.82 -11.42 -32.38
C LYS A 172 10.81 -12.42 -33.53
N GLU A 173 9.70 -13.13 -33.74
CA GLU A 173 9.51 -14.04 -34.87
C GLU A 173 9.52 -13.29 -36.21
N ASN A 174 9.04 -12.04 -36.23
CA ASN A 174 9.01 -11.15 -37.39
C ASN A 174 10.21 -10.18 -37.45
N GLU A 175 11.44 -10.69 -37.31
CA GLU A 175 12.70 -9.91 -37.40
C GLU A 175 12.80 -8.71 -36.43
N GLY A 176 12.07 -8.71 -35.32
CA GLY A 176 12.04 -7.63 -34.34
C GLY A 176 11.19 -6.41 -34.74
N LYS A 177 10.43 -6.47 -35.83
CA LYS A 177 9.62 -5.34 -36.31
C LYS A 177 8.19 -5.44 -35.80
N MET A 178 7.78 -4.41 -35.06
CA MET A 178 6.39 -4.23 -34.61
C MET A 178 5.66 -3.27 -35.54
N SER A 179 4.51 -3.70 -36.05
CA SER A 179 3.61 -2.87 -36.85
C SER A 179 3.04 -1.70 -36.03
N THR A 180 2.46 -0.71 -36.70
CA THR A 180 1.83 0.44 -36.03
C THR A 180 0.67 0.01 -35.13
N ASP A 181 -0.10 -0.99 -35.56
CA ASP A 181 -1.22 -1.55 -34.80
C ASP A 181 -0.75 -2.30 -33.55
N GLU A 182 0.26 -3.16 -33.69
CA GLU A 182 0.86 -3.87 -32.54
C GLU A 182 1.47 -2.89 -31.52
N LYS A 183 2.08 -1.78 -31.96
CA LYS A 183 2.55 -0.73 -31.04
C LYS A 183 1.40 -0.08 -30.27
N LYS A 184 0.22 0.06 -30.89
CA LYS A 184 -0.98 0.57 -30.24
C LYS A 184 -1.50 -0.45 -29.22
N LYS A 185 -1.67 -1.71 -29.62
CA LYS A 185 -2.09 -2.82 -28.74
C LYS A 185 -1.15 -3.01 -27.56
N TYR A 186 0.17 -2.93 -27.78
CA TYR A 186 1.18 -2.98 -26.74
C TYR A 186 0.97 -1.88 -25.70
N ARG A 187 0.77 -0.62 -26.14
CA ARG A 187 0.51 0.50 -25.22
C ARG A 187 -0.80 0.33 -24.45
N THR A 188 -1.83 -0.26 -25.07
CA THR A 188 -3.09 -0.60 -24.39
C THR A 188 -2.83 -1.66 -23.30
N GLY A 189 -2.16 -2.76 -23.64
CA GLY A 189 -1.84 -3.81 -22.65
C GLY A 189 -0.93 -3.33 -21.53
N MET A 190 0.01 -2.42 -21.79
CA MET A 190 0.85 -1.81 -20.75
C MET A 190 0.06 -0.98 -19.71
N LYS A 191 -1.20 -0.63 -19.98
CA LYS A 191 -2.10 0.07 -19.05
C LYS A 191 -3.07 -0.87 -18.32
N SER A 192 -3.19 -2.11 -18.76
CA SER A 192 -4.02 -3.10 -18.08
C SER A 192 -3.43 -3.43 -16.71
N PHE A 193 -4.31 -3.69 -15.73
CA PHE A 193 -3.94 -4.20 -14.41
C PHE A 193 -2.95 -5.38 -14.48
N PHE A 194 -3.09 -6.28 -15.46
CA PHE A 194 -2.21 -7.44 -15.57
C PHE A 194 -0.75 -7.08 -15.90
N ALA A 195 -0.47 -5.88 -16.44
CA ALA A 195 0.90 -5.42 -16.65
C ALA A 195 1.61 -4.99 -15.35
N PHE A 196 0.86 -4.76 -14.25
CA PHE A 196 1.42 -4.52 -12.93
C PHE A 196 2.33 -5.67 -12.46
N PHE A 197 1.98 -6.91 -12.78
CA PHE A 197 2.79 -8.08 -12.42
C PHE A 197 4.18 -8.06 -13.07
N ASP A 198 4.32 -7.37 -14.19
CA ASP A 198 5.56 -7.19 -14.95
C ASP A 198 6.37 -5.93 -14.57
N TRP A 199 5.79 -5.06 -13.72
CA TRP A 199 6.43 -3.84 -13.23
C TRP A 199 7.61 -4.15 -12.31
N THR A 200 8.69 -3.35 -12.38
CA THR A 200 9.86 -3.54 -11.52
C THR A 200 10.33 -2.28 -10.81
N GLY A 201 9.87 -1.10 -11.24
CA GLY A 201 10.37 0.20 -10.77
C GLY A 201 11.71 0.61 -11.40
N LYS A 202 12.39 -0.29 -12.12
CA LYS A 202 13.75 -0.09 -12.63
C LYS A 202 13.81 0.57 -14.00
N LYS A 203 12.68 0.71 -14.70
CA LYS A 203 12.62 1.23 -16.08
C LYS A 203 11.52 2.29 -16.23
N PRO A 204 11.76 3.52 -15.74
CA PRO A 204 10.80 4.62 -15.83
C PRO A 204 10.31 4.84 -17.27
N GLY A 205 8.98 4.97 -17.41
CA GLY A 205 8.32 5.22 -18.70
C GLY A 205 8.28 4.05 -19.69
N LYS A 206 8.83 2.88 -19.34
CA LYS A 206 8.83 1.66 -20.19
C LYS A 206 8.07 0.48 -19.58
N GLU A 207 7.53 0.67 -18.39
CA GLU A 207 6.78 -0.32 -17.62
C GLU A 207 5.35 0.13 -17.40
N TYR A 208 4.58 -0.67 -16.65
CA TYR A 208 3.24 -0.30 -16.21
C TYR A 208 3.31 1.04 -15.46
N ARG A 209 2.33 1.90 -15.74
CA ARG A 209 2.32 3.26 -15.22
C ARG A 209 1.90 3.24 -13.76
N ASN A 210 2.57 4.03 -12.94
CA ASN A 210 2.27 4.19 -11.52
C ASN A 210 2.26 2.86 -10.72
N GLY A 211 3.18 1.95 -11.04
CA GLY A 211 3.24 0.65 -10.35
C GLY A 211 3.70 0.74 -8.90
N GLU A 212 4.44 1.79 -8.53
CA GLU A 212 4.80 2.05 -7.13
C GLU A 212 3.56 2.48 -6.36
N GLU A 213 2.84 3.46 -6.89
CA GLU A 213 1.64 4.02 -6.29
C GLU A 213 0.53 2.97 -6.15
N LEU A 214 0.33 2.07 -7.12
CA LEU A 214 -0.62 0.96 -6.97
C LEU A 214 -0.19 -0.02 -5.87
N ALA A 215 1.09 -0.35 -5.78
CA ALA A 215 1.58 -1.27 -4.75
C ALA A 215 1.41 -0.68 -3.34
N THR A 216 1.77 0.60 -3.18
CA THR A 216 1.60 1.36 -1.94
C THR A 216 0.13 1.52 -1.60
N LEU A 217 -0.74 1.87 -2.55
CA LEU A 217 -2.18 1.96 -2.35
C LEU A 217 -2.76 0.65 -1.81
N ILE A 218 -2.35 -0.48 -2.38
CA ILE A 218 -2.84 -1.78 -1.91
C ILE A 218 -2.33 -2.09 -0.50
N ALA A 219 -1.06 -1.83 -0.23
CA ALA A 219 -0.43 -2.16 1.05
C ALA A 219 -0.88 -1.25 2.20
N GLU A 220 -1.03 0.05 1.95
CA GLU A 220 -1.27 1.07 2.99
C GLU A 220 -2.75 1.44 3.13
N ASP A 221 -3.57 1.20 2.10
CA ASP A 221 -4.98 1.61 2.10
C ASP A 221 -5.94 0.43 1.85
N VAL A 222 -6.01 -0.07 0.62
CA VAL A 222 -7.01 -1.08 0.18
C VAL A 222 -7.03 -2.29 1.11
N TYR A 223 -5.85 -2.86 1.41
CA TYR A 223 -5.79 -4.05 2.26
C TYR A 223 -6.08 -3.72 3.73
N PRO A 224 -5.43 -2.75 4.40
CA PRO A 224 -5.76 -2.39 5.78
C PRO A 224 -7.23 -2.02 5.99
N PHE A 225 -7.84 -1.26 5.07
CA PHE A 225 -9.19 -0.73 5.22
C PHE A 225 -10.27 -1.48 4.41
N ALA A 226 -9.96 -2.66 3.87
CA ALA A 226 -10.90 -3.49 3.11
C ALA A 226 -12.27 -3.67 3.81
N THR A 227 -12.29 -3.88 5.13
CA THR A 227 -13.54 -4.02 5.89
C THR A 227 -14.38 -2.75 5.84
N LYS A 228 -13.76 -1.57 5.95
CA LYS A 228 -14.42 -0.27 5.88
C LYS A 228 -15.06 -0.06 4.51
N TYR A 229 -14.30 -0.26 3.44
CA TYR A 229 -14.81 -0.12 2.07
C TYR A 229 -15.95 -1.11 1.79
N TYR A 230 -15.82 -2.35 2.26
CA TYR A 230 -16.89 -3.33 2.11
C TYR A 230 -18.17 -2.89 2.84
N THR A 231 -18.08 -2.42 4.09
CA THR A 231 -19.26 -1.96 4.85
C THR A 231 -19.89 -0.72 4.25
N GLU A 232 -19.08 0.25 3.80
CA GLU A 232 -19.57 1.47 3.12
C GLU A 232 -20.34 1.12 1.85
N ALA A 233 -19.84 0.16 1.06
CA ALA A 233 -20.53 -0.30 -0.14
C ALA A 233 -21.86 -1.01 0.19
N MET A 234 -21.91 -1.81 1.26
CA MET A 234 -23.16 -2.46 1.69
C MET A 234 -24.20 -1.43 2.16
N THR A 235 -23.81 -0.48 3.00
CA THR A 235 -24.72 0.59 3.47
C THR A 235 -25.23 1.44 2.30
N SER A 236 -24.35 1.78 1.35
CA SER A 236 -24.76 2.56 0.18
C SER A 236 -25.75 1.81 -0.72
N MET A 237 -25.67 0.47 -0.78
CA MET A 237 -26.64 -0.35 -1.50
C MET A 237 -27.98 -0.43 -0.77
N ASP A 238 -27.95 -0.54 0.57
CA ASP A 238 -29.15 -0.55 1.39
C ASP A 238 -29.87 0.82 1.36
N ASP A 239 -29.14 1.94 1.32
CA ASP A 239 -29.69 3.29 1.20
C ASP A 239 -30.37 3.56 -0.17
N GLU A 240 -30.03 2.80 -1.22
CA GLU A 240 -30.72 2.86 -2.52
C GLU A 240 -32.02 2.03 -2.53
N ASP A 241 -32.17 1.07 -1.61
CA ASP A 241 -33.30 0.15 -1.53
C ASP A 241 -34.25 0.41 -0.33
N ASP A 242 -33.89 1.27 0.64
CA ASP A 242 -34.68 1.48 1.87
C ASP A 242 -34.94 2.97 2.23
N ASP A 243 -36.08 3.48 1.75
CA ASP A 243 -36.78 4.64 2.30
C ASP A 243 -37.49 4.26 3.64
N GLU A 244 -36.99 3.29 4.43
CA GLU A 244 -37.53 2.93 5.75
C GLU A 244 -36.55 2.12 6.66
N SER A 245 -35.88 2.82 7.59
CA SER A 245 -35.52 2.36 8.97
C SER A 245 -34.12 1.78 9.30
N SER A 246 -33.31 2.64 9.92
CA SER A 246 -32.64 2.47 11.25
C SER A 246 -31.61 1.36 11.46
N ASP A 247 -30.34 1.72 11.67
CA ASP A 247 -29.79 1.92 13.04
C ASP A 247 -28.31 2.30 12.94
N GLU A 248 -27.96 3.49 13.45
CA GLU A 248 -26.59 3.93 13.66
C GLU A 248 -25.88 2.97 14.64
N LEU A 249 -24.78 2.36 14.19
CA LEU A 249 -23.87 1.63 15.06
C LEU A 249 -23.07 2.61 15.93
N ASP A 250 -23.65 3.03 17.05
CA ASP A 250 -22.95 3.76 18.11
C ASP A 250 -21.98 2.82 18.85
N LEU A 251 -20.69 2.97 18.58
CA LEU A 251 -19.61 2.40 19.38
C LEU A 251 -19.22 3.36 20.51
N SER A 252 -20.15 3.65 21.42
CA SER A 252 -19.80 4.19 22.73
C SER A 252 -19.59 3.01 23.68
N ALA A 253 -18.32 2.73 23.96
CA ALA A 253 -17.93 1.80 25.00
C ALA A 253 -18.29 2.41 26.35
N ASP A 254 -19.27 1.78 26.98
CA ASP A 254 -19.70 1.87 28.37
C ASP A 254 -18.49 1.85 29.33
N ASP A 255 -18.30 2.93 30.08
CA ASP A 255 -17.43 2.99 31.26
C ASP A 255 -18.19 3.80 32.33
N ASP A 256 -19.27 3.20 32.84
CA ASP A 256 -19.95 3.61 34.06
C ASP A 256 -19.32 2.91 35.28
N ASP A 257 -18.84 3.71 36.23
CA ASP A 257 -19.33 3.74 37.63
C ASP A 257 -18.41 4.68 38.43
N GLU A 258 -18.87 5.92 38.67
CA GLU A 258 -19.55 6.40 39.90
C GLU A 258 -18.56 6.81 41.02
N ASP A 259 -18.48 8.12 41.31
CA ASP A 259 -19.11 8.69 42.50
C ASP A 259 -18.83 10.20 42.65
N GLU A 260 -19.92 10.93 42.90
CA GLU A 260 -20.03 12.37 43.15
C GLU A 260 -19.36 12.81 44.46
N ASP A 261 -18.77 14.01 44.49
CA ASP A 261 -18.96 14.92 45.63
C ASP A 261 -18.60 16.37 45.27
N ASP A 262 -19.65 17.19 45.20
CA ASP A 262 -19.68 18.66 45.07
C ASP A 262 -18.82 19.38 46.12
N LYS A 263 -17.88 20.25 45.70
CA LYS A 263 -17.54 21.51 46.42
C LYS A 263 -17.04 22.61 45.47
N GLU A 264 -17.88 23.63 45.28
CA GLU A 264 -17.51 24.97 44.80
C GLU A 264 -16.32 25.55 45.60
N ILE A 265 -15.24 25.97 44.92
CA ILE A 265 -14.29 26.95 45.48
C ILE A 265 -13.93 27.98 44.40
N GLN A 266 -14.33 29.22 44.70
CA GLN A 266 -14.12 30.44 43.94
C GLN A 266 -12.63 30.82 43.81
N GLU A 267 -12.25 31.34 42.64
CA GLU A 267 -10.92 31.92 42.36
C GLU A 267 -10.56 33.06 43.32
N PRO A 268 -9.33 33.11 43.88
CA PRO A 268 -8.84 34.30 44.55
C PRO A 268 -8.03 35.20 43.60
N GLN A 269 -8.46 36.46 43.54
CA GLN A 269 -7.84 37.56 42.82
C GLN A 269 -6.41 37.87 43.28
N LYS A 270 -5.52 38.11 42.30
CA LYS A 270 -4.14 38.58 42.46
C LYS A 270 -4.08 39.94 43.19
N LYS A 271 -3.38 40.01 44.33
CA LYS A 271 -2.93 41.28 44.94
C LYS A 271 -1.44 41.50 44.67
N ARG A 272 -1.14 42.68 44.11
CA ARG A 272 0.18 43.28 43.92
C ARG A 272 0.91 43.47 45.27
N LEU A 273 2.19 43.11 45.34
CA LEU A 273 3.10 43.62 46.35
C LEU A 273 3.67 44.98 45.91
N LYS A 274 3.55 45.98 46.78
CA LYS A 274 4.47 47.11 46.93
C LYS A 274 5.05 47.00 48.33
N VAL A 275 6.36 46.77 48.46
CA VAL A 275 7.40 47.64 49.07
C VAL A 275 8.73 47.00 48.73
#